data_AF-A0A3D6D7I7-F1
#
_entry.id   AF-A0A3D6D7I7-F1
#
_cell.length_a   1.000
_cell.length_b   1.000
_cell.length_c   1.000
_cell.angle_alpha   90.00
_cell.angle_beta   90.00
_cell.angle_gamma   90.00
#
_symmetry.space_group_name_H-M   'P 1'
#
loop_
_entity.id
_entity.type
_entity.pdbx_description
1 polymer ?
#
loop_
_entity_poly.entity_id
_entity_poly.type
_entity_poly.pdbx_seq_one_letter_code
_entity_poly.pdbx_strand_id
1 'polypeptide(L)'
;MRSKQILLVDAVSWTSDYPEGHALRSVPKWFSNALKGAEGVDLHACHIEDDLDKAIDRDIHGVIISGSPSSAMANEAANQNLLLFLRSCLMHR
;
A
#
# COMPACT_ATOMS: atom_id res chain seq x y z
N MET A 1 19.09 13.37 -9.50
CA MET A 1 17.95 13.74 -8.64
C MET A 1 17.77 12.64 -7.60
N ARG A 2 17.37 12.94 -6.37
CA ARG A 2 17.07 11.91 -5.35
C ARG A 2 15.78 11.19 -5.75
N SER A 3 15.78 9.86 -5.65
CA SER A 3 14.59 9.05 -5.96
C SER A 3 13.50 9.27 -4.91
N LYS A 4 12.27 9.56 -5.36
CA LYS A 4 11.08 9.66 -4.52
C LYS A 4 10.60 8.26 -4.17
N GLN A 5 10.47 8.01 -2.88
CA GLN A 5 9.97 6.73 -2.38
C GLN A 5 8.45 6.81 -2.24
N ILE A 6 7.71 5.90 -2.86
CA ILE A 6 6.25 5.79 -2.74
C ILE A 6 5.93 4.48 -2.02
N LEU A 7 5.11 4.56 -0.97
CA LEU A 7 4.58 3.38 -0.28
C LEU A 7 3.24 2.98 -0.89
N LEU A 8 3.09 1.72 -1.29
CA LEU A 8 1.85 1.09 -1.70
C LEU A 8 1.37 0.15 -0.59
N VAL A 9 0.27 0.51 0.07
CA VAL A 9 -0.45 -0.35 1.00
C VAL A 9 -1.44 -1.20 0.21
N ASP A 10 -1.16 -2.48 0.09
CA ASP A 10 -2.05 -3.49 -0.48
C ASP A 10 -3.11 -3.89 0.55
N ALA A 11 -4.31 -3.38 0.37
CA ALA A 11 -5.49 -3.64 1.19
C ALA A 11 -6.44 -4.68 0.57
N VAL A 12 -5.98 -5.42 -0.45
CA VAL A 12 -6.84 -6.36 -1.19
C VAL A 12 -6.88 -7.71 -0.49
N SER A 13 -8.08 -8.13 -0.09
CA SER A 13 -8.38 -9.52 0.26
C SER A 13 -8.85 -10.29 -0.97
N TRP A 14 -8.16 -11.38 -1.31
CA TRP A 14 -8.45 -12.17 -2.51
C TRP A 14 -9.50 -13.25 -2.27
N THR A 15 -10.47 -13.36 -3.17
CA THR A 15 -11.43 -14.47 -3.21
C THR A 15 -10.89 -15.62 -4.07
N SER A 16 -11.59 -16.76 -4.05
CA SER A 16 -11.30 -17.92 -4.90
C SER A 16 -11.39 -17.63 -6.39
N ASP A 17 -12.05 -16.54 -6.81
CA ASP A 17 -12.17 -16.15 -8.22
C ASP A 17 -10.82 -15.71 -8.82
N TYR A 18 -9.86 -15.37 -7.95
CA TYR A 18 -8.50 -15.00 -8.34
C TYR A 18 -7.54 -16.03 -7.73
N PRO A 19 -7.17 -17.11 -8.44
CA PRO A 19 -6.28 -18.13 -7.91
C PRO A 19 -4.84 -17.62 -7.75
N GLU A 20 -4.03 -18.33 -6.96
CA GLU A 20 -2.60 -18.01 -6.83
C GLU A 20 -1.92 -17.96 -8.21
N GLY A 21 -1.06 -16.96 -8.41
CA GLY A 21 -0.42 -16.70 -9.71
C GLY A 21 -1.28 -15.94 -10.73
N HIS A 22 -2.57 -15.69 -10.46
CA HIS A 22 -3.39 -14.85 -11.32
C HIS A 22 -2.79 -13.44 -11.43
N ALA A 23 -2.73 -12.88 -12.64
CA ALA A 23 -2.03 -11.62 -12.93
C ALA A 23 -2.50 -10.44 -12.07
N LEU A 24 -3.80 -10.42 -11.73
CA LEU A 24 -4.38 -9.38 -10.87
C LEU A 24 -3.94 -9.47 -9.41
N ARG A 25 -3.44 -10.61 -8.91
CA ARG A 25 -2.96 -10.77 -7.51
C ARG A 25 -1.64 -10.06 -7.21
N SER A 26 -1.14 -9.28 -8.16
CA SER A 26 0.03 -8.42 -7.97
C SER A 26 -0.42 -6.97 -8.03
N VAL A 27 -0.86 -6.44 -6.90
CA VAL A 27 -1.24 -5.02 -6.76
C VAL A 27 -0.14 -4.06 -7.22
N PRO A 28 1.17 -4.30 -6.97
CA PRO A 28 2.22 -3.45 -7.52
C PRO A 28 2.22 -3.38 -9.05
N LYS A 29 1.84 -4.46 -9.74
CA LYS A 29 1.78 -4.48 -11.21
C LYS A 29 0.65 -3.62 -11.76
N TRP A 30 -0.39 -3.31 -10.98
CA TRP A 30 -1.47 -2.41 -11.43
C TRP A 30 -0.96 -1.01 -11.76
N PHE A 31 0.05 -0.57 -11.02
CA PHE A 31 0.65 0.76 -11.18
C PHE A 31 1.87 0.74 -12.12
N SER A 32 2.40 -0.43 -12.48
CA SER A 32 3.62 -0.58 -13.27
C SER A 32 3.58 0.17 -14.60
N ASN A 33 2.43 0.19 -15.28
CA ASN A 33 2.28 0.93 -16.54
C ASN A 33 2.31 2.44 -16.34
N ALA A 34 1.69 2.96 -15.27
CA ALA A 34 1.67 4.39 -14.96
C ALA A 34 3.03 4.90 -14.46
N LEU A 35 3.79 4.02 -13.79
CA LEU A 35 5.14 4.31 -13.30
C LEU A 35 6.22 4.00 -14.34
N LYS A 36 5.86 3.44 -15.50
CA LYS A 36 6.81 3.12 -16.55
C LYS A 36 7.45 4.41 -17.09
N GLY A 37 8.77 4.49 -16.99
CA GLY A 37 9.54 5.66 -17.43
C GLY A 37 9.51 6.84 -16.45
N ALA A 38 8.91 6.68 -15.26
CA ALA A 38 9.06 7.64 -14.17
C ALA A 38 10.45 7.49 -13.54
N GLU A 39 11.43 8.21 -14.08
CA GLU A 39 12.78 8.22 -13.52
C GLU A 39 12.78 8.79 -12.09
N GLY A 40 13.48 8.11 -11.18
CA GLY A 40 13.59 8.55 -9.79
C GLY A 40 12.30 8.40 -8.98
N VAL A 41 11.49 7.38 -9.25
CA VAL A 41 10.40 6.93 -8.39
C VAL A 41 10.60 5.46 -8.04
N ASP A 42 10.70 5.16 -6.75
CA ASP A 42 10.76 3.80 -6.23
C ASP A 42 9.45 3.44 -5.53
N LEU A 43 8.79 2.38 -5.98
CA LEU A 43 7.57 1.86 -5.38
C LEU A 43 7.89 0.71 -4.41
N HIS A 44 7.54 0.88 -3.14
CA HIS A 44 7.63 -0.17 -2.13
C HIS A 44 6.22 -0.61 -1.76
N ALA A 45 5.96 -1.92 -1.78
CA ALA A 45 4.65 -2.46 -1.42
C ALA A 45 4.71 -3.22 -0.10
N CYS A 46 3.68 -3.07 0.73
CA CYS A 46 3.42 -3.88 1.91
C CYS A 46 1.93 -4.23 1.95
N HIS A 47 1.58 -5.35 2.58
CA HIS A 47 0.18 -5.70 2.82
C HIS A 47 -0.36 -4.90 4.01
N ILE A 48 -1.67 -4.63 4.04
CA ILE A 48 -2.34 -3.87 5.10
C ILE A 48 -2.24 -4.53 6.48
N GLU A 49 -1.95 -5.83 6.52
CA GLU A 49 -1.75 -6.59 7.76
C GLU A 49 -0.28 -6.59 8.23
N ASP A 50 0.64 -6.08 7.41
CA ASP A 50 2.04 -5.91 7.79
C ASP A 50 2.21 -4.73 8.77
N ASP A 51 3.43 -4.60 9.31
CA ASP A 51 3.84 -3.50 10.16
C ASP A 51 4.01 -2.21 9.34
N LEU A 52 2.92 -1.43 9.23
CA LEU A 52 2.87 -0.20 8.44
C LEU A 52 3.74 0.92 9.02
N ASP A 53 3.97 0.93 10.34
CA ASP A 53 4.84 1.91 11.00
C ASP A 53 6.30 1.69 10.56
N LYS A 54 6.78 0.44 10.52
CA LYS A 54 8.10 0.14 9.93
C LYS A 54 8.21 0.48 8.44
N ALA A 55 7.09 0.41 7.71
CA ALA A 55 7.08 0.74 6.29
C ALA A 55 7.24 2.24 6.05
N ILE A 56 6.71 3.10 6.94
CA ILE A 56 6.80 4.56 6.84
C ILE A 56 8.06 5.16 7.46
N ASP A 57 8.80 4.44 8.30
CA ASP A 57 10.12 4.87 8.79
C ASP A 57 11.16 5.14 7.68
N ARG A 58 10.81 4.84 6.43
CA ARG A 58 11.57 5.24 5.23
C ARG A 58 11.29 6.71 4.91
N ASP A 59 12.15 7.33 4.10
CA ASP A 59 11.89 8.67 3.56
C ASP A 59 10.80 8.63 2.47
N ILE A 60 9.55 8.33 2.88
CA ILE A 60 8.37 8.17 2.02
C ILE A 60 7.84 9.55 1.61
N HIS A 61 7.69 9.74 0.31
CA HIS A 61 7.27 10.98 -0.33
C HIS A 61 5.81 10.95 -0.79
N GLY A 62 5.16 9.78 -0.71
CA GLY A 62 3.77 9.59 -1.08
C GLY A 62 3.27 8.21 -0.71
N VAL A 63 1.96 8.09 -0.51
CA VAL A 63 1.29 6.84 -0.14
C VAL A 63 0.17 6.56 -1.15
N ILE A 64 0.11 5.32 -1.62
CA ILE A 64 -1.00 4.75 -2.39
C ILE A 64 -1.62 3.68 -1.52
N ILE A 65 -2.93 3.69 -1.35
CA ILE A 65 -3.68 2.62 -0.68
C ILE A 65 -4.58 2.00 -1.76
N SER A 66 -4.46 0.69 -2.00
CA SER A 66 -5.34 0.02 -2.95
C SER A 66 -6.78 0.00 -2.44
N GLY A 67 -7.73 -0.27 -3.34
CA GLY A 67 -9.10 -0.56 -2.92
C GLY A 67 -9.15 -1.80 -2.02
N SER A 68 -10.04 -1.78 -1.03
CA SER A 68 -10.37 -2.93 -0.20
C SER A 68 -11.79 -3.41 -0.53
N PRO A 69 -12.05 -4.72 -0.53
CA PRO A 69 -13.42 -5.23 -0.64
C PRO A 69 -14.25 -4.98 0.63
N SER A 70 -13.61 -4.62 1.74
CA SER A 70 -14.28 -4.32 3.01
C SER A 70 -14.82 -2.90 3.06
N SER A 71 -15.88 -2.70 3.84
CA SER A 71 -16.39 -1.36 4.15
C SER A 71 -15.34 -0.58 4.93
N ALA A 72 -15.11 0.69 4.56
CA ALA A 72 -14.26 1.60 5.33
C ALA A 72 -14.77 1.85 6.77
N MET A 73 -16.04 1.52 7.03
CA MET A 73 -16.67 1.63 8.36
C MET A 73 -16.62 0.32 9.15
N ALA A 74 -16.14 -0.77 8.55
CA ALA A 74 -16.06 -2.06 9.24
C ALA A 74 -14.99 -2.01 10.34
N ASN A 75 -15.27 -2.63 11.49
CA ASN A 75 -14.32 -2.74 12.58
C ASN A 75 -13.44 -3.99 12.41
N GLU A 76 -12.61 -3.99 11.37
CA GLU A 76 -11.70 -5.08 11.03
C GLU A 76 -10.26 -4.70 11.38
N ALA A 77 -9.41 -5.69 11.68
CA ALA A 77 -8.03 -5.47 12.07
C ALA A 77 -7.24 -4.67 11.01
N ALA A 78 -7.46 -4.96 9.72
CA ALA A 78 -6.87 -4.23 8.61
C ALA A 78 -7.23 -2.73 8.62
N ASN A 79 -8.51 -2.40 8.84
CA ASN A 79 -8.97 -1.01 8.95
C ASN A 79 -8.35 -0.31 10.16
N GLN A 80 -8.28 -0.98 11.31
CA GLN A 80 -7.64 -0.43 12.51
C GLN A 80 -6.15 -0.18 12.29
N ASN A 81 -5.44 -1.10 11.62
CA ASN A 81 -4.03 -0.92 11.30
C ASN A 81 -3.81 0.30 10.40
N LEU A 82 -4.66 0.51 9.39
CA LEU A 82 -4.61 1.68 8.54
C LEU A 82 -4.90 2.99 9.31
N LEU A 83 -5.86 2.98 10.24
CA LEU A 83 -6.15 4.15 11.09
C LEU A 83 -4.99 4.48 12.04
N LEU A 84 -4.32 3.46 12.58
CA LEU A 84 -3.12 3.64 13.41
C LEU A 84 -1.98 4.22 12.57
N PHE A 85 -1.72 3.67 11.39
CA PHE A 85 -0.76 4.21 10.43
C PHE A 85 -1.03 5.68 10.08
N LEU A 86 -2.28 6.03 9.76
CA LEU A 86 -2.67 7.42 9.51
C LEU A 86 -2.38 8.33 10.70
N ARG A 87 -2.59 7.83 11.93
CA ARG A 87 -2.25 8.57 13.14
C ARG A 87 -0.75 8.76 13.28
N SER A 88 0.07 7.76 12.98
CA SER A 88 1.54 7.86 12.97
C SER A 88 2.00 8.97 12.01
N CYS A 89 1.45 9.02 10.79
CA CYS A 89 1.73 10.08 9.81
C CYS A 89 1.49 11.50 10.36
N LEU A 90 0.50 11.68 11.24
CA LEU A 90 0.18 12.97 11.84
C LEU A 90 1.11 13.36 12.98
N MET A 91 1.76 12.39 13.63
CA MET A 91 2.63 12.60 14.78
C MET A 91 4.12 12.70 14.41
N HIS A 92 4.54 12.14 13.27
CA HIS A 92 5.86 12.35 12.70
C HIS A 92 5.94 13.77 12.07
N ARG A 93 6.22 14.77 12.92
CA ARG A 93 6.66 16.12 12.52
C ARG A 93 8.15 16.30 12.82
#